data_AF-A0A1B9H296-F1
#
_entry.id   AF-A0A1B9H296-F1
#
_cell.length_a   1.000
_cell.length_b   1.000
_cell.length_c   1.000
_cell.angle_alpha   90.00
_cell.angle_beta   90.00
_cell.angle_gamma   90.00
#
_symmetry.space_group_name_H-M   'P 1'
#
loop_
_entity.id
_entity.type
_entity.pdbx_description
1 polymer ?
#
loop_
_entity_poly.entity_id
_entity_poly.type
_entity_poly.pdbx_seq_one_letter_code
_entity_poly.pdbx_strand_id
1 'polypeptide(L)'
;MSNINSTNPIHSSTNLFRRLAWQSSVSISIKIADGEPGSGAGVGADRYFLQVPRYTYLPLLIQEIRENFVELALNDAELETVDETTWWFEEERDEDEAPGAFAGQGTCRWHWPIDLIDLHSYISRPRPLPATAGPSSSSSSSTSNPPISHIPNRRLNLILHLSNPPTDRLLMPNNVETCKTQWLNQVKEADFVRWRNTNRVTNLRRTDLEAGWDGIVQDDYDLYLRMASRVLPLPTPVAGPSKNTGSSMNPARSPSTDPGSGAGSGSGSGSSIKSESSYAVRSVPLKIYLPDNAPVIQEVIPPTKPDGKPATLLSILRKHLPLLFPPNPPNLTSAASIRNMSQSFHSTLTLNQSRSRTDLKATNAQPAIDPYTLAFPVAQGILIPPEADLAWLSSCISGADGWFRIGICIRAY
;
A
#
# COMPACT_ATOMS: atom_id res chain seq x y z
N MET A 1 -4.84 42.50 -14.61
CA MET A 1 -5.24 42.02 -13.27
C MET A 1 -5.65 40.57 -13.41
N SER A 2 -4.72 39.65 -13.20
CA SER A 2 -4.92 38.21 -13.30
C SER A 2 -5.63 37.70 -12.04
N ASN A 3 -6.82 37.12 -12.23
CA ASN A 3 -7.56 36.42 -11.17
C ASN A 3 -6.70 35.26 -10.62
N ILE A 4 -6.12 35.47 -9.44
CA ILE A 4 -5.55 34.38 -8.64
C ILE A 4 -6.75 33.60 -8.09
N ASN A 5 -7.14 32.53 -8.79
CA ASN A 5 -8.07 31.56 -8.24
C ASN A 5 -7.44 30.96 -6.98
N SER A 6 -7.89 31.40 -5.82
CA SER A 6 -7.59 30.79 -4.51
C SER A 6 -8.10 29.34 -4.52
N THR A 7 -7.25 28.40 -4.93
CA THR A 7 -7.53 26.97 -4.83
C THR A 7 -7.72 26.60 -3.36
N ASN A 8 -8.80 25.90 -3.02
CA ASN A 8 -9.09 25.49 -1.64
C ASN A 8 -7.90 24.68 -1.07
N PRO A 9 -7.35 25.05 0.11
CA PRO A 9 -6.11 24.46 0.63
C PRO A 9 -6.22 22.95 0.88
N ILE A 10 -7.41 22.43 1.19
CA ILE A 10 -7.65 20.98 1.35
C ILE A 10 -7.55 20.26 0.01
N HIS A 11 -8.07 20.86 -1.07
CA HIS A 11 -7.95 20.29 -2.41
C HIS A 11 -6.49 20.28 -2.86
N SER A 12 -5.77 21.39 -2.66
CA SER A 12 -4.37 21.50 -3.06
C SER A 12 -3.48 20.53 -2.28
N SER A 13 -3.67 20.39 -0.96
CA SER A 13 -2.91 19.42 -0.16
C SER A 13 -3.25 17.98 -0.53
N THR A 14 -4.53 17.66 -0.72
CA THR A 14 -4.96 16.30 -1.14
C THR A 14 -4.38 15.94 -2.51
N ASN A 15 -4.42 16.88 -3.47
CA ASN A 15 -3.83 16.66 -4.80
C ASN A 15 -2.32 16.45 -4.71
N LEU A 16 -1.62 17.24 -3.87
CA LEU A 16 -0.19 17.05 -3.64
C LEU A 16 0.13 15.63 -3.16
N PHE A 17 -0.53 15.14 -2.11
CA PHE A 17 -0.27 13.79 -1.60
C PHE A 17 -0.64 12.69 -2.59
N ARG A 18 -1.74 12.85 -3.34
CA ARG A 18 -2.10 11.92 -4.41
C ARG A 18 -1.08 11.89 -5.54
N ARG A 19 -0.55 13.06 -5.93
CA ARG A 19 0.50 13.16 -6.96
C ARG A 19 1.81 12.57 -6.47
N LEU A 20 2.18 12.76 -5.20
CA LEU A 20 3.34 12.10 -4.60
C LEU A 20 3.18 10.58 -4.55
N ALA A 21 1.99 10.08 -4.18
CA ALA A 21 1.69 8.65 -4.23
C ALA A 21 1.74 8.11 -5.68
N TRP A 22 1.25 8.87 -6.66
CA TRP A 22 1.34 8.51 -8.07
C TRP A 22 2.79 8.42 -8.56
N GLN A 23 3.61 9.42 -8.25
CA GLN A 23 5.02 9.51 -8.67
C GLN A 23 5.94 8.54 -7.93
N SER A 24 5.43 7.82 -6.93
CA SER A 24 6.20 6.83 -6.22
C SER A 24 6.49 5.61 -7.11
N SER A 25 7.70 5.08 -6.99
CA SER A 25 8.21 4.03 -7.87
C SER A 25 8.83 2.87 -7.10
N VAL A 26 9.02 1.76 -7.82
CA VAL A 26 9.72 0.55 -7.38
C VAL A 26 10.87 0.31 -8.35
N SER A 27 12.06 0.05 -7.81
CA SER A 27 13.17 -0.48 -8.60
C SER A 27 12.99 -1.98 -8.76
N ILE A 28 12.97 -2.47 -10.00
CA ILE A 28 12.86 -3.89 -10.32
C ILE A 28 14.16 -4.35 -10.98
N SER A 29 14.65 -5.52 -10.59
CA SER A 29 15.71 -6.24 -11.29
C SER A 29 15.12 -7.52 -11.88
N ILE A 30 15.37 -7.78 -13.15
CA ILE A 30 14.87 -8.95 -13.87
C ILE A 30 16.06 -9.74 -14.38
N LYS A 31 16.09 -11.05 -14.10
CA LYS A 31 16.98 -12.01 -14.77
C LYS A 31 16.16 -13.00 -15.60
N ILE A 32 16.75 -13.61 -16.62
CA ILE A 32 16.14 -14.76 -17.31
C ILE A 32 16.32 -16.00 -16.42
N ALA A 33 15.34 -16.89 -16.39
CA ALA A 33 15.40 -18.12 -15.59
C ALA A 33 16.52 -19.07 -16.05
N ASP A 34 17.13 -19.76 -15.09
CA ASP A 34 18.18 -20.73 -15.37
C ASP A 34 17.67 -21.84 -16.29
N GLY A 35 18.35 -22.05 -17.43
CA GLY A 35 18.01 -23.07 -18.41
C GLY A 35 17.04 -22.63 -19.52
N GLU A 36 16.55 -21.39 -19.48
CA GLU A 36 15.87 -20.76 -20.62
C GLU A 36 16.90 -20.30 -21.69
N PRO A 37 16.48 -20.10 -22.95
CA PRO A 37 17.33 -19.49 -23.97
C PRO A 37 17.92 -18.15 -23.49
N GLY A 38 19.21 -17.90 -23.78
CA GLY A 38 19.93 -16.72 -23.29
C GLY A 38 20.37 -16.77 -21.82
N SER A 39 20.03 -17.81 -21.05
CA SER A 39 20.52 -18.01 -19.68
C SER A 39 21.91 -18.66 -19.66
N GLY A 40 22.97 -17.87 -19.82
CA GLY A 40 24.34 -18.39 -19.72
C GLY A 40 25.44 -17.34 -19.57
N ALA A 41 26.48 -17.68 -18.79
CA ALA A 41 27.67 -16.85 -18.62
C ALA A 41 28.44 -16.74 -19.96
N GLY A 42 28.20 -15.67 -20.70
CA GLY A 42 28.88 -15.40 -21.97
C GLY A 42 28.07 -14.62 -23.01
N VAL A 43 26.77 -14.41 -22.79
CA VAL A 43 25.88 -13.68 -23.70
C VAL A 43 25.21 -12.53 -22.94
N GLY A 44 25.46 -11.28 -23.37
CA GLY A 44 24.69 -10.11 -22.92
C GLY A 44 24.79 -9.70 -21.44
N ALA A 45 23.85 -8.84 -21.02
CA ALA A 45 23.68 -8.41 -19.64
C ALA A 45 22.93 -9.48 -18.83
N ASP A 46 23.44 -9.86 -17.66
CA ASP A 46 22.83 -10.87 -16.77
C ASP A 46 21.46 -10.43 -16.21
N ARG A 47 21.29 -9.11 -16.01
CA ARG A 47 20.07 -8.55 -15.42
C ARG A 47 19.67 -7.24 -16.08
N TYR A 48 18.37 -7.04 -16.23
CA TYR A 48 17.76 -5.78 -16.62
C TYR A 48 17.22 -5.05 -15.39
N PHE A 49 17.47 -3.74 -15.31
CA PHE A 49 17.02 -2.90 -14.21
C PHE A 49 16.11 -1.80 -14.73
N LEU A 50 14.96 -1.64 -14.08
CA LEU A 50 13.95 -0.67 -14.44
C LEU A 50 13.41 0.00 -13.16
N GLN A 51 13.02 1.26 -13.28
CA GLN A 51 12.32 1.98 -12.23
C GLN A 51 10.92 2.30 -12.73
N VAL A 52 9.91 1.71 -12.11
CA VAL A 52 8.53 1.78 -12.61
C VAL A 52 7.58 2.39 -11.58
N PRO A 53 6.50 3.06 -12.03
CA PRO A 53 5.48 3.57 -11.14
C PRO A 53 4.80 2.46 -10.33
N ARG A 54 4.54 2.70 -9.04
CA ARG A 54 3.93 1.73 -8.13
C ARG A 54 2.58 1.18 -8.61
N TYR A 55 1.80 1.99 -9.31
CA TYR A 55 0.45 1.63 -9.74
C TYR A 55 0.42 0.80 -11.05
N THR A 56 1.56 0.60 -11.74
CA THR A 56 1.61 -0.14 -13.01
C THR A 56 1.45 -1.65 -12.82
N TYR A 57 1.44 -2.41 -13.91
CA TYR A 57 1.26 -3.87 -13.94
C TYR A 57 2.33 -4.55 -14.79
N LEU A 58 2.72 -5.78 -14.44
CA LEU A 58 3.73 -6.56 -15.18
C LEU A 58 3.47 -6.64 -16.71
N PRO A 59 2.24 -6.84 -17.21
CA PRO A 59 2.01 -6.95 -18.66
C PRO A 59 2.27 -5.66 -19.42
N LEU A 60 2.21 -4.49 -18.75
CA LEU A 60 2.55 -3.21 -19.36
C LEU A 60 4.07 -3.04 -19.56
N LEU A 61 4.87 -3.85 -18.87
CA LEU A 61 6.33 -3.78 -18.93
C LEU A 61 6.91 -4.77 -19.97
N ILE A 62 6.11 -5.72 -20.45
CA ILE A 62 6.60 -6.82 -21.32
C ILE A 62 7.25 -6.28 -22.59
N GLN A 63 6.64 -5.29 -23.26
CA GLN A 63 7.21 -4.70 -24.48
C GLN A 63 8.60 -4.10 -24.22
N GLU A 64 8.74 -3.30 -23.17
CA GLU A 64 10.01 -2.67 -22.81
C GLU A 64 11.07 -3.72 -22.42
N ILE A 65 10.66 -4.74 -21.66
CA ILE A 65 11.54 -5.85 -21.27
C ILE A 65 11.99 -6.64 -22.51
N ARG A 66 11.09 -6.88 -23.45
CA ARG A 66 11.41 -7.59 -24.69
C ARG A 66 12.48 -6.83 -25.48
N GLU A 67 12.21 -5.58 -25.84
CA GLU A 67 13.08 -4.75 -26.67
C GLU A 67 14.45 -4.49 -26.02
N ASN A 68 14.48 -4.23 -24.70
CA ASN A 68 15.69 -3.77 -24.02
C ASN A 68 16.43 -4.86 -23.24
N PHE A 69 15.89 -6.07 -23.17
CA PHE A 69 16.53 -7.18 -22.46
C PHE A 69 16.51 -8.48 -23.26
N VAL A 70 15.34 -9.01 -23.59
CA VAL A 70 15.23 -10.35 -24.21
C VAL A 70 15.84 -10.37 -25.61
N GLU A 71 15.56 -9.38 -26.45
CA GLU A 71 16.11 -9.30 -27.81
C GLU A 71 17.62 -9.08 -27.85
N LEU A 72 18.22 -8.63 -26.74
CA LEU A 72 19.67 -8.48 -26.58
C LEU A 72 20.34 -9.70 -25.96
N ALA A 73 19.57 -10.51 -25.21
CA ALA A 73 20.07 -11.69 -24.50
C ALA A 73 20.01 -12.96 -25.36
N LEU A 74 19.03 -13.05 -26.27
CA LEU A 74 18.82 -14.21 -27.14
C LEU A 74 19.44 -13.98 -28.53
N ASN A 75 19.84 -15.06 -29.21
CA ASN A 75 20.22 -15.02 -30.62
C ASN A 75 19.00 -15.16 -31.56
N ASP A 76 19.18 -14.88 -32.85
CA ASP A 76 18.08 -14.91 -33.85
C ASP A 76 17.30 -16.24 -33.86
N ALA A 77 17.99 -17.38 -33.72
CA ALA A 77 17.34 -18.68 -33.72
C ALA A 77 16.52 -18.93 -32.43
N GLU A 78 16.99 -18.43 -31.28
CA GLU A 78 16.26 -18.50 -30.02
C GLU A 78 15.03 -17.58 -30.04
N LEU A 79 15.16 -16.36 -30.60
CA LEU A 79 14.06 -15.41 -30.75
C LEU A 79 12.88 -16.00 -31.55
N GLU A 80 13.16 -16.79 -32.58
CA GLU A 80 12.13 -17.44 -33.39
C GLU A 80 11.33 -18.50 -32.62
N THR A 81 11.86 -19.00 -31.50
CA THR A 81 11.24 -20.07 -30.71
C THR A 81 10.42 -19.59 -29.51
N VAL A 82 10.71 -18.38 -29.00
CA VAL A 82 10.03 -17.86 -27.81
C VAL A 82 8.67 -17.26 -28.17
N ASP A 83 7.67 -17.55 -27.34
CA ASP A 83 6.33 -16.99 -27.48
C ASP A 83 6.02 -16.12 -26.25
N GLU A 84 5.90 -14.80 -26.48
CA GLU A 84 5.62 -13.80 -25.46
C GLU A 84 4.36 -14.11 -24.64
N THR A 85 3.38 -14.81 -25.23
CA THR A 85 2.15 -15.17 -24.52
C THR A 85 2.37 -16.20 -23.40
N THR A 86 3.50 -16.90 -23.43
CA THR A 86 3.87 -17.91 -22.44
C THR A 86 4.76 -17.35 -21.33
N TRP A 87 5.19 -16.09 -21.43
CA TRP A 87 6.09 -15.48 -20.48
C TRP A 87 5.41 -15.24 -19.13
N TRP A 88 6.17 -15.46 -18.05
CA TRP A 88 5.69 -15.24 -16.70
C TRP A 88 6.82 -14.87 -15.75
N PHE A 89 6.45 -14.33 -14.59
CA PHE A 89 7.39 -13.80 -13.61
C PHE A 89 7.34 -14.58 -12.29
N GLU A 90 8.49 -14.81 -11.70
CA GLU A 90 8.66 -15.35 -10.36
C GLU A 90 9.44 -14.37 -9.50
N GLU A 91 9.12 -14.27 -8.21
CA GLU A 91 9.97 -13.58 -7.24
C GLU A 91 11.26 -14.39 -7.02
N GLU A 92 12.41 -13.75 -7.21
CA GLU A 92 13.70 -14.37 -6.88
C GLU A 92 13.85 -14.50 -5.37
N ARG A 93 14.20 -15.70 -4.91
CA ARG A 93 14.54 -15.94 -3.51
C ARG A 93 15.95 -15.45 -3.25
N ASP A 94 16.16 -14.75 -2.15
CA ASP A 94 17.52 -14.36 -1.75
C ASP A 94 18.19 -15.61 -1.15
N GLU A 95 19.25 -16.14 -1.77
CA GLU A 95 19.95 -17.36 -1.32
C GLU A 95 20.56 -17.21 0.09
N ASP A 96 20.85 -15.97 0.50
CA ASP A 96 21.34 -15.60 1.82
C ASP A 96 20.22 -15.36 2.86
N GLU A 97 18.99 -15.83 2.60
CA GLU A 97 17.85 -15.61 3.49
C GLU A 97 18.12 -16.12 4.91
N ALA A 98 18.08 -15.19 5.87
CA ALA A 98 18.23 -15.50 7.27
C ALA A 98 17.12 -16.48 7.74
N PRO A 99 17.44 -17.40 8.68
CA PRO A 99 16.44 -18.30 9.24
C PRO A 99 15.29 -17.50 9.86
N GLY A 100 14.07 -17.67 9.31
CA GLY A 100 12.87 -16.95 9.74
C GLY A 100 12.16 -16.14 8.65
N ALA A 101 12.61 -16.18 7.39
CA ALA A 101 11.82 -15.69 6.26
C ALA A 101 10.53 -16.53 6.08
N PHE A 102 9.44 -15.85 5.72
CA PHE A 102 8.17 -16.45 5.35
C PHE A 102 8.16 -16.82 3.87
N ALA A 103 7.17 -17.61 3.45
CA ALA A 103 6.99 -17.87 2.02
C ALA A 103 6.82 -16.53 1.26
N GLY A 104 7.70 -16.30 0.28
CA GLY A 104 7.53 -15.24 -0.70
C GLY A 104 6.28 -15.45 -1.56
N GLN A 105 6.04 -14.54 -2.48
CA GLN A 105 4.95 -14.67 -3.44
C GLN A 105 5.18 -15.85 -4.39
N GLY A 106 6.45 -16.14 -4.72
CA GLY A 106 6.81 -17.10 -5.75
C GLY A 106 6.29 -16.62 -7.11
N THR A 107 5.40 -17.38 -7.73
CA THR A 107 4.77 -16.99 -9.00
C THR A 107 4.02 -15.66 -8.86
N CYS A 108 4.47 -14.64 -9.60
CA CYS A 108 3.92 -13.30 -9.54
C CYS A 108 2.54 -13.24 -10.22
N ARG A 109 1.60 -12.59 -9.54
CA ARG A 109 0.24 -12.37 -10.02
C ARG A 109 0.21 -11.10 -10.86
N TRP A 110 0.28 -11.21 -12.18
CA TRP A 110 0.34 -10.04 -13.09
C TRP A 110 -0.84 -9.07 -12.99
N HIS A 111 -2.01 -9.55 -12.57
CA HIS A 111 -3.19 -8.71 -12.33
C HIS A 111 -3.09 -7.86 -11.06
N TRP A 112 -2.04 -8.03 -10.27
CA TRP A 112 -1.74 -7.15 -9.14
C TRP A 112 -0.89 -5.97 -9.61
N PRO A 113 -1.15 -4.76 -9.09
CA PRO A 113 -0.26 -3.65 -9.35
C PRO A 113 1.12 -3.94 -8.73
N ILE A 114 2.19 -3.37 -9.31
CA ILE A 114 3.57 -3.56 -8.84
C ILE A 114 3.72 -3.20 -7.36
N ASP A 115 3.02 -2.17 -6.87
CA ASP A 115 2.97 -1.83 -5.44
C ASP A 115 2.59 -3.01 -4.56
N LEU A 116 1.63 -3.83 -4.99
CA LEU A 116 1.17 -4.97 -4.21
C LEU A 116 2.14 -6.15 -4.29
N ILE A 117 2.73 -6.41 -5.45
CA ILE A 117 3.78 -7.43 -5.62
C ILE A 117 4.98 -7.07 -4.75
N ASP A 118 5.43 -5.82 -4.85
CA ASP A 118 6.47 -5.23 -4.00
C ASP A 118 6.07 -5.39 -2.52
N LEU A 119 4.88 -4.95 -2.10
CA LEU A 119 4.42 -5.05 -0.71
C LEU A 119 4.49 -6.48 -0.16
N HIS A 120 4.06 -7.49 -0.93
CA HIS A 120 4.16 -8.89 -0.55
C HIS A 120 5.60 -9.36 -0.37
N SER A 121 6.48 -9.02 -1.32
CA SER A 121 7.92 -9.27 -1.24
C SER A 121 8.56 -8.56 -0.02
N TYR A 122 8.03 -7.40 0.39
CA TYR A 122 8.56 -6.70 1.57
C TYR A 122 8.35 -7.48 2.85
N ILE A 123 7.09 -7.90 3.06
CA ILE A 123 6.60 -8.41 4.33
C ILE A 123 6.92 -9.89 4.50
N SER A 124 7.31 -10.59 3.44
CA SER A 124 7.79 -11.98 3.51
C SER A 124 9.06 -12.13 4.36
N ARG A 125 9.76 -11.04 4.68
CA ARG A 125 10.97 -11.07 5.50
C ARG A 125 10.81 -10.21 6.75
N PRO A 126 11.18 -10.71 7.95
CA PRO A 126 11.35 -9.86 9.11
C PRO A 126 12.41 -8.78 8.85
N ARG A 127 12.14 -7.53 9.24
CA ARG A 127 13.05 -6.40 8.99
C ARG A 127 13.19 -5.51 10.21
N PRO A 128 14.33 -4.83 10.39
CA PRO A 128 14.44 -3.83 11.45
C PRO A 128 13.44 -2.70 11.21
N LEU A 129 13.00 -2.06 12.29
CA LEU A 129 12.19 -0.86 12.19
C LEU A 129 12.97 0.21 11.41
N PRO A 130 12.41 0.81 10.35
CA PRO A 130 13.08 1.88 9.62
C PRO A 130 13.47 3.01 10.58
N ALA A 131 14.73 3.40 10.60
CA ALA A 131 15.21 4.46 11.50
C ALA A 131 14.46 5.77 11.18
N THR A 132 13.73 6.30 12.16
CA THR A 132 13.25 7.68 12.09
C THR A 132 14.47 8.58 12.18
N ALA A 133 14.66 9.48 11.22
CA ALA A 133 15.72 10.47 11.28
C ALA A 133 15.52 11.33 12.54
N GLY A 134 16.22 10.98 13.62
CA GLY A 134 16.34 11.85 14.79
C GLY A 134 17.14 13.10 14.39
N PRO A 135 16.97 14.22 15.10
CA PRO A 135 17.85 15.37 14.92
C PRO A 135 19.29 14.91 15.23
N SER A 136 20.13 14.85 14.20
CA SER A 136 21.54 14.54 14.34
C SER A 136 22.18 15.60 15.24
N SER A 137 22.59 15.18 16.43
CA SER A 137 23.51 15.95 17.25
C SER A 137 24.85 15.98 16.51
N SER A 138 25.22 17.16 16.06
CA SER A 138 26.42 17.45 15.28
C SER A 138 27.70 17.05 16.01
N SER A 139 28.52 16.20 15.40
CA SER A 139 29.98 16.39 15.39
C SER A 139 30.66 15.55 14.31
N SER A 140 31.60 16.20 13.63
CA SER A 140 32.57 15.72 12.64
C SER A 140 32.14 15.67 11.16
N SER A 141 32.90 16.46 10.42
CA SER A 141 32.90 16.78 9.00
C SER A 141 33.44 15.64 8.13
N SER A 142 32.65 15.22 7.14
CA SER A 142 33.14 14.76 5.85
C SER A 142 32.00 14.80 4.83
N THR A 143 32.32 15.29 3.64
CA THR A 143 31.43 15.45 2.48
C THR A 143 30.72 14.15 2.11
N SER A 144 29.47 13.97 2.52
CA SER A 144 28.55 13.00 1.94
C SER A 144 27.11 13.40 2.25
N ASN A 145 26.25 13.23 1.26
CA ASN A 145 24.82 13.56 1.19
C ASN A 145 24.02 13.48 2.50
N PRO A 146 22.97 14.31 2.67
CA PRO A 146 22.10 14.23 3.86
C PRO A 146 21.51 12.82 4.00
N PRO A 147 21.33 12.29 5.22
CA PRO A 147 20.71 10.99 5.43
C PRO A 147 19.21 11.16 5.21
N ILE A 148 18.74 10.99 3.97
CA ILE A 148 17.33 10.77 3.73
C ILE A 148 16.98 9.44 4.40
N SER A 149 15.91 9.42 5.18
CA SER A 149 15.34 8.25 5.87
C SER A 149 14.81 7.22 4.89
N HIS A 150 15.69 6.63 4.08
CA HIS A 150 15.36 5.57 3.15
C HIS A 150 15.52 4.23 3.85
N ILE A 151 14.47 3.41 3.79
CA ILE A 151 14.63 1.96 3.74
C ILE A 151 15.71 1.71 2.67
N PRO A 152 16.81 0.98 2.95
CA PRO A 152 17.94 0.83 2.01
C PRO A 152 17.41 0.50 0.62
N ASN A 153 17.92 1.20 -0.42
CA ASN A 153 17.45 1.18 -1.80
C ASN A 153 16.87 -0.19 -2.19
N ARG A 154 15.55 -0.24 -2.10
CA ARG A 154 14.77 -1.47 -2.11
C ARG A 154 14.53 -1.86 -3.55
N ARG A 155 14.99 -3.05 -3.92
CA ARG A 155 14.79 -3.65 -5.23
C ARG A 155 13.86 -4.85 -5.14
N LEU A 156 12.90 -4.95 -6.06
CA LEU A 156 12.10 -6.15 -6.30
C LEU A 156 12.87 -7.01 -7.31
N ASN A 157 13.33 -8.19 -6.88
CA ASN A 157 14.06 -9.10 -7.75
C ASN A 157 13.09 -10.10 -8.37
N LEU A 158 13.03 -10.13 -9.70
CA LEU A 158 12.17 -11.02 -10.47
C LEU A 158 13.00 -11.90 -11.40
N ILE A 159 12.45 -13.08 -11.67
CA ILE A 159 12.91 -14.02 -12.67
C ILE A 159 11.87 -14.05 -13.79
N LEU A 160 12.30 -13.80 -15.01
CA LEU A 160 11.50 -13.94 -16.22
C LEU A 160 11.68 -15.36 -16.76
N HIS A 161 10.58 -16.08 -16.85
CA HIS A 161 10.50 -17.38 -17.52
C HIS A 161 9.89 -17.17 -18.90
N LEU A 162 10.48 -17.80 -19.92
CA LEU A 162 10.10 -17.61 -21.32
C LEU A 162 9.19 -18.73 -21.83
N SER A 163 8.90 -19.73 -20.98
CA SER A 163 8.09 -20.89 -21.30
C SER A 163 7.36 -21.47 -20.08
N ASN A 164 6.47 -22.44 -20.33
CA ASN A 164 5.86 -23.31 -19.30
C ASN A 164 5.21 -22.59 -18.09
N PRO A 165 4.27 -21.64 -18.31
CA PRO A 165 3.64 -20.94 -17.20
C PRO A 165 2.88 -21.90 -16.27
N PRO A 166 3.00 -21.74 -14.93
CA PRO A 166 2.26 -22.57 -13.96
C PRO A 166 0.76 -22.25 -13.97
N THR A 167 0.04 -22.92 -14.88
CA THR A 167 -1.41 -22.71 -15.13
C THR A 167 -2.31 -23.06 -13.95
N ASP A 168 -1.82 -23.84 -12.99
CA ASP A 168 -2.49 -24.16 -11.72
C ASP A 168 -2.54 -22.94 -10.78
N ARG A 169 -1.59 -22.01 -10.89
CA ARG A 169 -1.48 -20.80 -10.06
C ARG A 169 -1.87 -19.54 -10.81
N LEU A 170 -1.69 -19.52 -12.12
CA LEU A 170 -1.89 -18.38 -13.01
C LEU A 170 -3.20 -18.51 -13.78
N LEU A 171 -4.31 -18.29 -13.08
CA LEU A 171 -5.66 -18.60 -13.55
C LEU A 171 -6.25 -17.58 -14.56
N MET A 172 -5.63 -16.43 -14.74
CA MET A 172 -6.13 -15.37 -15.61
C MET A 172 -5.11 -15.07 -16.70
N PRO A 173 -5.47 -14.78 -17.96
CA PRO A 173 -4.49 -14.51 -19.02
C PRO A 173 -3.51 -13.38 -18.69
N ASN A 174 -2.26 -13.51 -19.16
CA ASN A 174 -1.22 -12.48 -19.01
C ASN A 174 -1.38 -11.40 -20.09
N ASN A 175 -2.34 -10.48 -19.93
CA ASN A 175 -2.52 -9.36 -20.86
C ASN A 175 -3.08 -8.10 -20.20
N VAL A 176 -2.97 -6.98 -20.93
CA VAL A 176 -3.37 -5.64 -20.50
C VAL A 176 -4.87 -5.54 -20.23
N GLU A 177 -5.72 -6.19 -21.03
CA GLU A 177 -7.18 -6.14 -20.88
C GLU A 177 -7.67 -6.83 -19.60
N THR A 178 -7.00 -7.92 -19.20
CA THR A 178 -7.25 -8.59 -17.93
C THR A 178 -6.90 -7.67 -16.76
N CYS A 179 -5.77 -6.96 -16.84
CA CYS A 179 -5.38 -5.98 -15.82
C CYS A 179 -6.37 -4.81 -15.74
N LYS A 180 -6.84 -4.29 -16.87
CA LYS A 180 -7.88 -3.26 -16.93
C LYS A 180 -9.17 -3.69 -16.26
N THR A 181 -9.61 -4.92 -16.57
CA THR A 181 -10.82 -5.50 -15.98
C THR A 181 -10.66 -5.64 -14.46
N GLN A 182 -9.52 -6.15 -13.99
CA GLN A 182 -9.26 -6.30 -12.56
C GLN A 182 -9.11 -4.97 -11.84
N TRP A 183 -8.44 -3.99 -12.43
CA TRP A 183 -8.39 -2.62 -11.91
C TRP A 183 -9.80 -2.04 -11.75
N LEU A 184 -10.67 -2.16 -12.76
CA LEU A 184 -12.04 -1.65 -12.68
C LEU A 184 -12.87 -2.38 -11.61
N ASN A 185 -12.67 -3.69 -11.45
CA ASN A 185 -13.31 -4.46 -10.37
C ASN A 185 -12.87 -3.95 -9.00
N GLN A 186 -11.57 -3.68 -8.82
CA GLN A 186 -11.03 -3.11 -7.59
C GLN A 186 -11.58 -1.71 -7.31
N VAL A 187 -11.70 -0.84 -8.32
CA VAL A 187 -12.30 0.49 -8.21
C VAL A 187 -13.76 0.39 -7.76
N LYS A 188 -14.54 -0.52 -8.35
CA LYS A 188 -15.93 -0.77 -7.94
C LYS A 188 -16.01 -1.31 -6.52
N GLU A 189 -15.14 -2.25 -6.15
CA GLU A 189 -15.10 -2.81 -4.80
C GLU A 189 -14.78 -1.72 -3.76
N ALA A 190 -13.81 -0.84 -4.03
CA ALA A 190 -13.48 0.29 -3.16
C ALA A 190 -14.65 1.26 -3.01
N ASP A 191 -15.37 1.57 -4.10
CA ASP A 191 -16.57 2.42 -4.07
C ASP A 191 -17.68 1.78 -3.23
N PHE A 192 -17.89 0.47 -3.40
CA PHE A 192 -18.83 -0.29 -2.59
C PHE A 192 -18.48 -0.26 -1.11
N VAL A 193 -17.21 -0.39 -0.73
CA VAL A 193 -16.79 -0.28 0.68
C VAL A 193 -17.07 1.12 1.23
N ARG A 194 -16.77 2.17 0.44
CA ARG A 194 -17.01 3.56 0.87
C ARG A 194 -18.50 3.88 1.02
N TRP A 195 -19.36 3.43 0.10
CA TRP A 195 -20.74 3.94 0.01
C TRP A 195 -21.84 2.88 0.11
N ARG A 196 -21.49 1.59 0.21
CA ARG A 196 -22.40 0.42 0.12
C ARG A 196 -23.15 0.32 -1.22
N ASN A 197 -22.62 0.97 -2.25
CA ASN A 197 -23.09 0.91 -3.63
C ASN A 197 -21.92 1.28 -4.56
N THR A 198 -22.06 1.01 -5.85
CA THR A 198 -21.05 1.30 -6.87
C THR A 198 -21.46 2.44 -7.79
N ASN A 199 -22.47 3.22 -7.40
CA ASN A 199 -23.14 4.19 -8.28
C ASN A 199 -22.19 5.28 -8.77
N ARG A 200 -21.14 5.62 -8.02
CA ARG A 200 -20.20 6.66 -8.47
C ARG A 200 -19.36 6.17 -9.61
N VAL A 201 -18.97 4.91 -9.59
CA VAL A 201 -18.19 4.27 -10.66
C VAL A 201 -19.09 3.88 -11.83
N THR A 202 -20.25 3.27 -11.57
CA THR A 202 -21.15 2.77 -12.63
C THR A 202 -21.86 3.88 -13.39
N ASN A 203 -22.03 5.07 -12.79
CA ASN A 203 -22.60 6.25 -13.48
C ASN A 203 -21.54 7.13 -14.15
N LEU A 204 -20.24 6.76 -14.12
CA LEU A 204 -19.22 7.48 -14.87
C LEU A 204 -19.50 7.36 -16.37
N ARG A 205 -19.14 8.42 -17.10
CA ARG A 205 -19.10 8.34 -18.55
C ARG A 205 -18.00 7.37 -18.95
N ARG A 206 -18.20 6.65 -20.06
CA ARG A 206 -17.19 5.76 -20.64
C ARG A 206 -15.85 6.47 -20.83
N THR A 207 -15.88 7.72 -21.28
CA THR A 207 -14.69 8.57 -21.45
C THR A 207 -13.92 8.81 -20.15
N ASP A 208 -14.62 8.92 -19.01
CA ASP A 208 -13.97 9.12 -17.71
C ASP A 208 -13.33 7.81 -17.23
N LEU A 209 -14.01 6.67 -17.42
CA LEU A 209 -13.46 5.34 -17.11
C LEU A 209 -12.23 5.02 -17.96
N GLU A 210 -12.30 5.31 -19.26
CA GLU A 210 -11.17 5.14 -20.18
C GLU A 210 -10.02 6.06 -19.79
N ALA A 211 -10.27 7.35 -19.50
CA ALA A 211 -9.25 8.26 -18.99
C ALA A 211 -8.58 7.76 -17.70
N GLY A 212 -9.34 7.13 -16.80
CA GLY A 212 -8.78 6.52 -15.59
C GLY A 212 -7.74 5.44 -15.90
N TRP A 213 -8.04 4.55 -16.86
CA TRP A 213 -7.12 3.49 -17.28
C TRP A 213 -5.97 4.01 -18.15
N ASP A 214 -6.27 4.87 -19.12
CA ASP A 214 -5.28 5.42 -20.04
C ASP A 214 -4.25 6.26 -19.29
N GLY A 215 -4.66 6.96 -18.23
CA GLY A 215 -3.74 7.64 -17.32
C GLY A 215 -2.74 6.69 -16.66
N ILE A 216 -3.15 5.47 -16.31
CA ILE A 216 -2.25 4.43 -15.77
C ILE A 216 -1.28 3.94 -16.86
N VAL A 217 -1.78 3.65 -18.05
CA VAL A 217 -0.95 3.14 -19.16
C VAL A 217 0.09 4.16 -19.61
N GLN A 218 -0.24 5.45 -19.58
CA GLN A 218 0.59 6.53 -20.11
C GLN A 218 1.40 7.29 -19.05
N ASP A 219 1.32 6.89 -17.77
CA ASP A 219 1.84 7.67 -16.63
C ASP A 219 1.36 9.13 -16.60
N ASP A 220 0.09 9.35 -16.99
CA ASP A 220 -0.54 10.67 -16.97
C ASP A 220 -1.48 10.81 -15.77
N TYR A 221 -0.95 11.42 -14.72
CA TYR A 221 -1.70 11.71 -13.49
C TYR A 221 -2.93 12.60 -13.73
N ASP A 222 -2.83 13.61 -14.61
CA ASP A 222 -3.92 14.57 -14.83
C ASP A 222 -5.06 13.93 -15.63
N LEU A 223 -4.75 12.97 -16.51
CA LEU A 223 -5.72 12.12 -17.19
C LEU A 223 -6.42 11.17 -16.21
N TYR A 224 -5.65 10.46 -15.38
CA TYR A 224 -6.18 9.59 -14.32
C TYR A 224 -7.10 10.37 -13.34
N LEU A 225 -6.69 11.58 -12.97
CA LEU A 225 -7.40 12.41 -12.01
C LEU A 225 -8.81 12.80 -12.46
N ARG A 226 -9.11 12.79 -13.77
CA ARG A 226 -10.46 13.04 -14.30
C ARG A 226 -11.47 12.02 -13.77
N MET A 227 -11.09 10.76 -13.73
CA MET A 227 -11.87 9.70 -13.09
C MET A 227 -11.79 9.79 -11.57
N ALA A 228 -10.57 9.86 -11.04
CA ALA A 228 -10.34 9.73 -9.59
C ALA A 228 -11.01 10.85 -8.78
N SER A 229 -11.09 12.07 -9.30
CA SER A 229 -11.77 13.20 -8.65
C SER A 229 -13.28 13.02 -8.50
N ARG A 230 -13.90 12.12 -9.28
CA ARG A 230 -15.33 11.78 -9.21
C ARG A 230 -15.62 10.65 -8.22
N VAL A 231 -14.65 9.77 -8.00
CA VAL A 231 -14.79 8.55 -7.19
C VAL A 231 -14.21 8.73 -5.79
N LEU A 232 -13.02 9.32 -5.68
CA LEU A 232 -12.30 9.44 -4.42
C LEU A 232 -12.77 10.65 -3.60
N PRO A 233 -13.18 10.45 -2.33
CA PRO A 233 -13.59 11.55 -1.47
C PRO A 233 -12.42 12.45 -1.09
N LEU A 234 -12.71 13.63 -0.54
CA LEU A 234 -11.69 14.53 0.02
C LEU A 234 -11.68 14.45 1.55
N PRO A 235 -10.52 14.64 2.21
CA PRO A 235 -10.42 14.67 3.67
C PRO A 235 -10.91 16.00 4.24
N THR A 236 -12.17 16.33 4.02
CA THR A 236 -12.82 17.50 4.60
C THR A 236 -13.42 17.12 5.95
N PRO A 237 -13.01 17.75 7.08
CA PRO A 237 -13.63 17.46 8.37
C PRO A 237 -15.14 17.63 8.29
N VAL A 238 -15.90 16.66 8.79
CA VAL A 238 -17.36 16.82 8.88
C VAL A 238 -17.61 17.94 9.89
N ALA A 239 -18.24 19.03 9.46
CA ALA A 239 -18.64 20.07 10.39
C ALA A 239 -19.46 19.42 11.50
N GLY A 240 -19.04 19.58 12.76
CA GLY A 240 -19.85 19.17 13.90
C GLY A 240 -21.23 19.84 13.84
N PRO A 241 -22.23 19.35 14.59
CA PRO A 241 -23.54 19.98 14.61
C PRO A 241 -23.35 21.47 14.96
N SER A 242 -23.63 22.34 13.99
CA SER A 242 -23.58 23.77 14.18
C SER A 242 -24.51 24.13 15.33
N LYS A 243 -23.96 24.60 16.45
CA LYS A 243 -24.74 25.36 17.42
C LYS A 243 -24.98 26.73 16.82
N ASN A 244 -26.06 26.89 16.05
CA ASN A 244 -26.70 28.19 15.88
C ASN A 244 -28.18 28.06 15.47
N THR A 245 -29.02 28.48 16.44
CA THR A 245 -30.28 29.23 16.31
C THR A 245 -31.38 28.69 15.39
N GLY A 246 -32.30 27.93 16.02
CA GLY A 246 -33.76 28.03 15.84
C GLY A 246 -34.34 27.92 14.43
N SER A 247 -34.77 26.72 14.02
CA SER A 247 -36.15 26.49 13.56
C SER A 247 -36.44 24.99 13.40
N SER A 248 -37.56 24.60 14.00
CA SER A 248 -38.39 23.38 13.89
C SER A 248 -37.74 22.01 13.65
N MET A 249 -37.92 21.15 14.66
CA MET A 249 -37.75 19.70 14.63
C MET A 249 -38.57 19.03 13.51
N ASN A 250 -38.00 18.00 12.88
CA ASN A 250 -38.75 16.86 12.37
C ASN A 250 -38.02 15.56 12.78
N PRO A 251 -38.71 14.57 13.37
CA PRO A 251 -38.08 13.38 13.93
C PRO A 251 -37.63 12.39 12.85
N ALA A 252 -36.52 11.71 13.15
CA ALA A 252 -35.92 10.66 12.34
C ALA A 252 -36.95 9.57 11.96
N ARG A 253 -37.08 9.30 10.66
CA ARG A 253 -37.71 8.07 10.14
C ARG A 253 -36.61 7.07 9.80
N SER A 254 -36.80 5.83 10.26
CA SER A 254 -35.96 4.66 10.05
C SER A 254 -35.72 4.35 8.57
N PRO A 255 -34.56 3.74 8.19
CA PRO A 255 -34.27 3.44 6.80
C PRO A 255 -35.05 2.20 6.35
N SER A 256 -36.08 2.42 5.54
CA SER A 256 -36.78 1.38 4.80
C SER A 256 -36.08 1.14 3.47
N THR A 257 -35.84 -0.13 3.15
CA THR A 257 -35.40 -0.63 1.85
C THR A 257 -36.51 -0.45 0.82
N ASP A 258 -36.27 0.33 -0.24
CA ASP A 258 -36.94 0.13 -1.53
C ASP A 258 -36.11 0.73 -2.70
N PRO A 259 -36.05 0.07 -3.87
CA PRO A 259 -35.29 0.55 -5.02
C PRO A 259 -36.18 1.32 -5.99
N GLY A 260 -35.70 2.48 -6.47
CA GLY A 260 -36.26 3.16 -7.65
C GLY A 260 -36.91 4.51 -7.37
N SER A 261 -36.18 5.59 -7.62
CA SER A 261 -36.76 6.85 -8.06
C SER A 261 -35.70 7.65 -8.83
N GLY A 262 -35.79 7.56 -10.15
CA GLY A 262 -35.08 8.43 -11.08
C GLY A 262 -35.90 9.69 -11.40
N ALA A 263 -35.16 10.77 -11.66
CA ALA A 263 -35.46 11.93 -12.50
C ALA A 263 -36.61 12.89 -12.11
N GLY A 264 -36.23 14.14 -11.87
CA GLY A 264 -37.11 15.32 -11.78
C GLY A 264 -36.32 16.62 -11.93
N SER A 265 -36.09 17.00 -13.19
CA SER A 265 -35.56 18.23 -13.81
C SER A 265 -35.45 19.55 -13.00
N GLY A 266 -34.33 20.25 -13.20
CA GLY A 266 -34.14 21.68 -12.98
C GLY A 266 -32.84 22.18 -13.63
N SER A 267 -32.97 22.86 -14.76
CA SER A 267 -31.90 23.38 -15.63
C SER A 267 -31.09 24.53 -15.00
N GLY A 268 -29.75 24.54 -15.20
CA GLY A 268 -28.91 25.73 -15.07
C GLY A 268 -27.56 25.53 -14.36
N SER A 269 -26.48 25.59 -15.14
CA SER A 269 -25.07 25.75 -14.73
C SER A 269 -24.39 24.51 -14.08
N GLY A 270 -23.16 24.22 -14.52
CA GLY A 270 -22.42 23.00 -14.22
C GLY A 270 -22.41 22.63 -12.74
N SER A 271 -23.12 21.56 -12.37
CA SER A 271 -23.08 21.03 -11.02
C SER A 271 -21.71 20.37 -10.81
N SER A 272 -20.81 21.11 -10.18
CA SER A 272 -19.69 20.51 -9.46
C SER A 272 -20.29 19.43 -8.55
N ILE A 273 -20.05 18.15 -8.85
CA ILE A 273 -20.31 17.07 -7.91
C ILE A 273 -19.59 17.50 -6.63
N LYS A 274 -20.34 17.81 -5.57
CA LYS A 274 -19.72 18.14 -4.28
C LYS A 274 -18.98 16.89 -3.85
N SER A 275 -17.65 16.93 -3.91
CA SER A 275 -16.79 15.86 -3.44
C SER A 275 -17.12 15.62 -1.96
N GLU A 276 -17.73 14.47 -1.67
CA GLU A 276 -18.09 14.13 -0.31
C GLU A 276 -16.85 13.86 0.54
N SER A 277 -17.00 14.10 1.84
CA SER A 277 -15.94 13.93 2.83
C SER A 277 -15.53 12.46 2.97
N SER A 278 -14.25 12.18 3.12
CA SER A 278 -13.74 10.85 3.45
C SER A 278 -14.15 10.42 4.87
N TYR A 279 -14.58 11.35 5.71
CA TYR A 279 -15.15 11.08 7.03
C TYR A 279 -16.66 10.77 6.99
N ALA A 280 -17.31 10.97 5.84
CA ALA A 280 -18.72 10.62 5.64
C ALA A 280 -18.91 9.22 5.03
N VAL A 281 -17.82 8.52 4.70
CA VAL A 281 -17.89 7.15 4.15
C VAL A 281 -18.45 6.18 5.18
N ARG A 282 -19.08 5.11 4.70
CA ARG A 282 -19.54 3.99 5.53
C ARG A 282 -18.39 3.17 6.08
N SER A 283 -17.37 2.93 5.26
CA SER A 283 -16.15 2.22 5.64
C SER A 283 -14.97 2.74 4.84
N VAL A 284 -13.81 2.73 5.47
CA VAL A 284 -12.52 2.99 4.82
C VAL A 284 -12.15 1.75 3.98
N PRO A 285 -11.83 1.88 2.67
CA PRO A 285 -11.34 0.77 1.86
C PRO A 285 -9.87 0.52 2.20
N LEU A 286 -9.68 -0.39 3.15
CA LEU A 286 -8.39 -0.84 3.65
C LEU A 286 -8.24 -2.33 3.41
N LYS A 287 -7.08 -2.75 2.87
CA LYS A 287 -6.63 -4.15 2.86
C LYS A 287 -5.36 -4.25 3.69
N ILE A 288 -5.33 -5.17 4.66
CA ILE A 288 -4.17 -5.45 5.49
C ILE A 288 -3.59 -6.79 5.05
N TYR A 289 -2.36 -6.76 4.54
CA TYR A 289 -1.60 -7.90 4.07
C TYR A 289 -0.66 -8.37 5.17
N LEU A 290 -0.64 -9.69 5.38
CA LEU A 290 0.22 -10.37 6.33
C LEU A 290 1.26 -11.22 5.58
N PRO A 291 2.39 -11.54 6.20
CA PRO A 291 3.39 -12.45 5.63
C PRO A 291 2.83 -13.86 5.39
N ASP A 292 3.64 -14.71 4.78
CA ASP A 292 3.35 -16.14 4.58
C ASP A 292 2.11 -16.42 3.72
N ASN A 293 1.78 -15.48 2.82
CA ASN A 293 0.57 -15.53 2.00
C ASN A 293 -0.72 -15.72 2.82
N ALA A 294 -0.72 -15.27 4.08
CA ALA A 294 -1.89 -15.33 4.94
C ALA A 294 -3.06 -14.55 4.32
N PRO A 295 -4.32 -14.96 4.59
CA PRO A 295 -5.49 -14.30 4.04
C PRO A 295 -5.50 -12.81 4.32
N VAL A 296 -5.79 -12.01 3.29
CA VAL A 296 -5.92 -10.56 3.41
C VAL A 296 -7.06 -10.20 4.36
N ILE A 297 -6.80 -9.29 5.30
CA ILE A 297 -7.82 -8.78 6.21
C ILE A 297 -8.48 -7.57 5.55
N GLN A 298 -9.80 -7.66 5.35
CA GLN A 298 -10.63 -6.62 4.76
C GLN A 298 -11.90 -6.46 5.61
N GLU A 299 -11.80 -5.64 6.64
CA GLU A 299 -12.84 -5.47 7.66
C GLU A 299 -13.62 -4.17 7.47
N VAL A 300 -14.84 -4.12 8.02
CA VAL A 300 -15.64 -2.88 8.03
C VAL A 300 -15.06 -1.93 9.07
N ILE A 301 -14.42 -0.85 8.60
CA ILE A 301 -13.70 0.12 9.42
C ILE A 301 -14.33 1.49 9.23
N PRO A 302 -15.11 1.97 10.22
CA PRO A 302 -15.65 3.34 10.17
C PRO A 302 -14.53 4.38 10.13
N PRO A 303 -14.73 5.52 9.44
CA PRO A 303 -13.71 6.58 9.36
C PRO A 303 -13.50 7.30 10.70
N THR A 304 -14.48 7.26 11.60
CA THR A 304 -14.45 7.87 12.93
C THR A 304 -14.78 6.84 14.00
N LYS A 305 -14.14 6.98 15.16
CA LYS A 305 -14.43 6.22 16.38
C LYS A 305 -15.77 6.66 16.99
N PRO A 306 -16.33 5.89 17.93
CA PRO A 306 -17.57 6.27 18.64
C PRO A 306 -17.49 7.59 19.41
N ASP A 307 -16.29 8.03 19.80
CA ASP A 307 -16.03 9.31 20.45
C ASP A 307 -16.04 10.52 19.47
N GLY A 308 -16.30 10.27 18.18
CA GLY A 308 -16.30 11.27 17.12
C GLY A 308 -14.91 11.64 16.61
N LYS A 309 -13.83 11.09 17.16
CA LYS A 309 -12.46 11.33 16.67
C LYS A 309 -12.15 10.45 15.47
N PRO A 310 -11.19 10.83 14.60
CA PRO A 310 -10.75 9.98 13.51
C PRO A 310 -10.27 8.59 13.96
N ALA A 311 -10.56 7.58 13.14
CA ALA A 311 -9.98 6.26 13.30
C ALA A 311 -8.49 6.30 12.97
N THR A 312 -7.67 5.85 13.93
CA THR A 312 -6.20 5.85 13.80
C THR A 312 -5.70 4.47 13.40
N LEU A 313 -4.60 4.40 12.65
CA LEU A 313 -4.01 3.13 12.22
C LEU A 313 -3.77 2.17 13.40
N LEU A 314 -3.08 2.63 14.46
CA LEU A 314 -2.77 1.79 15.62
C LEU A 314 -4.03 1.24 16.30
N SER A 315 -5.12 2.02 16.35
CA SER A 315 -6.36 1.53 16.97
C SER A 315 -6.98 0.37 16.20
N ILE A 316 -6.86 0.37 14.87
CA ILE A 316 -7.36 -0.72 14.02
C ILE A 316 -6.41 -1.93 14.11
N LEU A 317 -5.10 -1.70 14.07
CA LEU A 317 -4.12 -2.76 14.23
C LEU A 317 -4.23 -3.47 15.59
N ARG A 318 -4.42 -2.73 16.69
CA ARG A 318 -4.69 -3.31 18.02
C ARG A 318 -5.95 -4.15 18.07
N LYS A 319 -7.00 -3.72 17.36
CA LYS A 319 -8.28 -4.41 17.33
C LYS A 319 -8.21 -5.72 16.53
N HIS A 320 -7.56 -5.70 15.37
CA HIS A 320 -7.56 -6.83 14.43
C HIS A 320 -6.33 -7.73 14.53
N LEU A 321 -5.22 -7.21 15.06
CA LEU A 321 -3.94 -7.91 15.21
C LEU A 321 -3.37 -7.72 16.64
N PRO A 322 -4.12 -8.03 17.71
CA PRO A 322 -3.72 -7.74 19.09
C PRO A 322 -2.42 -8.43 19.54
N LEU A 323 -2.07 -9.57 18.90
CA LEU A 323 -0.83 -10.29 19.19
C LEU A 323 0.41 -9.57 18.64
N LEU A 324 0.27 -8.86 17.52
CA LEU A 324 1.37 -8.09 16.92
C LEU A 324 1.40 -6.65 17.43
N PHE A 325 0.25 -6.13 17.86
CA PHE A 325 0.11 -4.77 18.40
C PHE A 325 -0.61 -4.83 19.76
N PRO A 326 0.06 -5.31 20.82
CA PRO A 326 -0.55 -5.32 22.15
C PRO A 326 -0.75 -3.90 22.70
N PRO A 327 -1.72 -3.68 23.61
CA PRO A 327 -1.91 -2.39 24.27
C PRO A 327 -0.69 -2.00 25.12
N ASN A 328 -0.03 -3.00 25.73
CA ASN A 328 1.20 -2.85 26.51
C ASN A 328 2.32 -3.65 25.83
N PRO A 329 3.14 -3.01 24.97
CA PRO A 329 4.21 -3.72 24.27
C PRO A 329 5.30 -4.18 25.25
N PRO A 330 5.93 -5.36 25.01
CA PRO A 330 7.07 -5.78 25.79
C PRO A 330 8.24 -4.81 25.60
N ASN A 331 8.98 -4.49 26.67
CA ASN A 331 10.15 -3.60 26.56
C ASN A 331 11.34 -4.38 25.97
N LEU A 332 11.48 -4.37 24.64
CA LEU A 332 12.54 -5.06 23.89
C LEU A 332 13.73 -4.14 23.54
N THR A 333 14.10 -3.23 24.45
CA THR A 333 15.18 -2.25 24.22
C THR A 333 16.61 -2.82 24.27
N SER A 334 16.80 -4.14 24.45
CA SER A 334 18.13 -4.76 24.37
C SER A 334 18.09 -6.17 23.80
N ALA A 335 19.11 -6.54 23.02
CA ALA A 335 19.35 -7.89 22.51
C ALA A 335 19.40 -8.97 23.63
N ALA A 336 19.62 -8.54 24.89
CA ALA A 336 19.61 -9.42 26.07
C ALA A 336 18.21 -9.91 26.47
N SER A 337 17.15 -9.12 26.24
CA SER A 337 15.77 -9.56 26.54
C SER A 337 15.27 -10.63 25.57
N ILE A 338 15.81 -10.69 24.35
CA ILE A 338 15.36 -11.58 23.28
C ILE A 338 15.84 -13.02 23.52
N ARG A 339 17.08 -13.21 24.00
CA ARG A 339 17.59 -14.52 24.44
C ARG A 339 16.71 -15.16 25.53
N ASN A 340 16.15 -14.35 26.42
CA ASN A 340 15.33 -14.84 27.52
C ASN A 340 13.93 -15.32 27.06
N MET A 341 13.34 -14.75 25.99
CA MET A 341 12.07 -15.26 25.45
C MET A 341 12.24 -16.59 24.70
N SER A 342 13.33 -16.77 23.97
CA SER A 342 13.63 -18.06 23.31
C SER A 342 13.82 -19.21 24.31
N GLN A 343 14.32 -18.92 25.52
CA GLN A 343 14.47 -19.91 26.59
C GLN A 343 13.20 -20.10 27.45
N SER A 344 12.32 -19.10 27.52
CA SER A 344 11.09 -19.16 28.33
C SER A 344 10.02 -20.10 27.78
N PHE A 345 10.17 -20.61 26.55
CA PHE A 345 9.30 -21.66 26.01
C PHE A 345 9.67 -23.08 26.47
N HIS A 346 10.69 -23.27 27.32
CA HIS A 346 11.14 -24.61 27.74
C HIS A 346 11.45 -24.82 29.23
N SER A 347 11.02 -23.96 30.15
CA SER A 347 11.25 -24.24 31.58
C SER A 347 10.16 -23.68 32.49
N THR A 348 9.30 -24.58 32.98
CA THR A 348 8.54 -24.40 34.21
C THR A 348 9.49 -24.56 35.41
N LEU A 349 9.24 -23.80 36.48
CA LEU A 349 9.82 -23.89 37.84
C LEU A 349 11.23 -23.30 38.02
N THR A 350 11.34 -22.14 38.69
CA THR A 350 11.82 -22.03 40.08
C THR A 350 11.81 -20.58 40.58
N LEU A 351 11.50 -20.45 41.87
CA LEU A 351 11.31 -19.22 42.62
C LEU A 351 12.65 -18.69 43.17
N ASN A 352 12.67 -17.38 43.50
CA ASN A 352 13.59 -16.65 44.37
C ASN A 352 15.02 -16.35 43.88
N GLN A 353 15.32 -15.06 43.67
CA GLN A 353 16.21 -14.35 44.61
C GLN A 353 16.22 -12.82 44.43
N SER A 354 16.20 -12.18 45.59
CA SER A 354 16.39 -10.76 45.91
C SER A 354 17.74 -10.19 45.49
N ARG A 355 17.80 -8.91 45.05
CA ARG A 355 18.91 -7.99 45.40
C ARG A 355 18.65 -6.49 45.18
N SER A 356 18.91 -5.76 46.27
CA SER A 356 19.37 -4.38 46.49
C SER A 356 18.89 -3.23 45.61
N ARG A 357 18.15 -2.33 46.28
CA ARG A 357 17.76 -0.98 45.89
C ARG A 357 18.95 -0.03 46.02
N THR A 358 19.31 0.67 44.95
CA THR A 358 20.09 1.91 45.02
C THR A 358 19.24 3.02 44.40
N ASP A 359 18.93 4.02 45.21
CA ASP A 359 18.07 5.16 44.84
C ASP A 359 18.84 6.13 43.94
N LEU A 360 18.47 6.16 42.66
CA LEU A 360 18.74 7.27 41.76
C LEU A 360 17.40 7.93 41.43
N LYS A 361 17.25 9.20 41.82
CA LYS A 361 16.12 10.06 41.44
C LYS A 361 16.08 10.20 39.92
N ALA A 362 15.28 9.37 39.26
CA ALA A 362 14.93 9.54 37.86
C ALA A 362 13.77 10.53 37.74
N THR A 363 13.97 11.59 36.97
CA THR A 363 12.90 12.41 36.41
C THR A 363 11.91 11.51 35.69
N ASN A 364 10.66 11.50 36.16
CA ASN A 364 9.61 10.54 35.79
C ASN A 364 8.99 10.85 34.41
N ALA A 365 9.79 10.77 33.35
CA ALA A 365 9.30 10.62 31.99
C ALA A 365 9.57 9.16 31.59
N GLN A 366 8.56 8.29 31.80
CA GLN A 366 8.61 6.94 31.25
C GLN A 366 8.86 7.06 29.75
N PRO A 367 9.91 6.42 29.19
CA PRO A 367 10.12 6.42 27.75
C PRO A 367 8.86 5.83 27.11
N ALA A 368 8.24 6.58 26.19
CA ALA A 368 7.06 6.13 25.47
C ALA A 368 7.39 4.79 24.80
N ILE A 369 6.69 3.74 25.20
CA ILE A 369 6.92 2.38 24.67
C ILE A 369 6.54 2.40 23.19
N ASP A 370 7.48 2.02 22.33
CA ASP A 370 7.27 1.96 20.89
C ASP A 370 6.12 1.00 20.55
N PRO A 371 5.01 1.49 19.95
CA PRO A 371 3.88 0.63 19.59
C PRO A 371 4.22 -0.40 18.50
N TYR A 372 5.35 -0.24 17.81
CA TYR A 372 5.85 -1.12 16.75
C TYR A 372 6.97 -2.04 17.23
N THR A 373 6.82 -2.53 18.46
CA THR A 373 7.75 -3.46 19.09
C THR A 373 7.77 -4.82 18.38
N LEU A 374 6.66 -5.39 17.92
CA LEU A 374 6.65 -6.75 17.34
C LEU A 374 6.52 -6.75 15.82
N ALA A 375 5.81 -5.77 15.29
CA ALA A 375 5.61 -5.59 13.86
C ALA A 375 5.36 -4.11 13.57
N PHE A 376 5.48 -3.73 12.30
CA PHE A 376 5.21 -2.38 11.86
C PHE A 376 4.47 -2.35 10.52
N PRO A 377 3.55 -1.39 10.31
CA PRO A 377 2.80 -1.25 9.07
C PRO A 377 3.59 -0.44 8.03
N VAL A 378 3.64 -0.95 6.81
CA VAL A 378 4.17 -0.21 5.65
C VAL A 378 3.10 -0.06 4.57
N ALA A 379 3.10 1.09 3.89
CA ALA A 379 2.28 1.33 2.71
C ALA A 379 3.03 2.29 1.78
N GLN A 380 2.90 2.14 0.46
CA GLN A 380 3.62 2.97 -0.53
C GLN A 380 5.14 3.03 -0.29
N GLY A 381 5.72 1.96 0.26
CA GLY A 381 7.14 1.90 0.62
C GLY A 381 7.57 2.72 1.84
N ILE A 382 6.64 3.25 2.66
CA ILE A 382 6.97 4.02 3.86
C ILE A 382 6.36 3.40 5.13
N LEU A 383 7.02 3.63 6.28
CA LEU A 383 6.47 3.32 7.60
C LEU A 383 5.31 4.28 7.89
N ILE A 384 4.14 3.75 8.24
CA ILE A 384 2.97 4.58 8.55
C ILE A 384 2.95 4.90 10.05
N PRO A 385 2.79 6.18 10.45
CA PRO A 385 2.73 6.55 11.86
C PRO A 385 1.56 5.91 12.62
N PRO A 386 1.71 5.57 13.91
CA PRO A 386 0.66 4.94 14.72
C PRO A 386 -0.64 5.75 14.82
N GLU A 387 -0.50 7.06 14.95
CA GLU A 387 -1.59 8.03 15.09
C GLU A 387 -2.21 8.48 13.76
N ALA A 388 -1.69 7.98 12.63
CA ALA A 388 -2.15 8.40 11.31
C ALA A 388 -3.65 8.12 11.10
N ASP A 389 -4.35 9.11 10.57
CA ASP A 389 -5.79 9.12 10.32
C ASP A 389 -6.14 8.28 9.08
N LEU A 390 -6.93 7.22 9.26
CA LEU A 390 -7.28 6.30 8.18
C LEU A 390 -8.18 6.90 7.11
N ALA A 391 -9.09 7.80 7.48
CA ALA A 391 -9.94 8.48 6.50
C ALA A 391 -9.11 9.42 5.62
N TRP A 392 -8.12 10.09 6.22
CA TRP A 392 -7.15 10.89 5.49
C TRP A 392 -6.26 10.01 4.59
N LEU A 393 -5.61 8.99 5.15
CA LEU A 393 -4.70 8.10 4.41
C LEU A 393 -5.42 7.46 3.20
N SER A 394 -6.61 6.91 3.40
CA SER A 394 -7.37 6.28 2.30
C SER A 394 -7.87 7.24 1.22
N SER A 395 -7.83 8.55 1.47
CA SER A 395 -8.20 9.58 0.50
C SER A 395 -6.99 10.20 -0.20
N CYS A 396 -5.82 10.16 0.42
CA CYS A 396 -4.61 10.84 -0.03
C CYS A 396 -3.56 9.89 -0.63
N ILE A 397 -3.44 8.66 -0.11
CA ILE A 397 -2.35 7.72 -0.45
C ILE A 397 -2.85 6.33 -0.87
N SER A 398 -4.13 6.21 -1.23
CA SER A 398 -4.66 4.98 -1.83
C SER A 398 -3.96 4.69 -3.17
N GLY A 399 -3.88 3.41 -3.55
CA GLY A 399 -3.48 3.02 -4.89
C GLY A 399 -4.43 3.60 -5.96
N ALA A 400 -4.04 3.51 -7.23
CA ALA A 400 -4.82 4.05 -8.35
C ALA A 400 -6.24 3.44 -8.44
N ASP A 401 -6.44 2.26 -7.88
CA ASP A 401 -7.71 1.56 -7.77
C ASP A 401 -8.56 1.95 -6.55
N GLY A 402 -8.11 2.93 -5.75
CA GLY A 402 -8.85 3.50 -4.62
C GLY A 402 -8.75 2.73 -3.31
N TRP A 403 -7.95 1.65 -3.26
CA TRP A 403 -7.67 0.90 -2.04
C TRP A 403 -6.46 1.44 -1.30
N PHE A 404 -6.57 1.60 0.01
CA PHE A 404 -5.40 1.77 0.86
C PHE A 404 -4.88 0.38 1.27
N ARG A 405 -3.63 0.08 0.93
CA ARG A 405 -3.00 -1.22 1.20
C ARG A 405 -1.94 -1.04 2.26
N ILE A 406 -1.96 -1.89 3.28
CA ILE A 406 -0.93 -1.91 4.31
C ILE A 406 -0.38 -3.33 4.41
N GLY A 407 0.93 -3.46 4.39
CA GLY A 407 1.63 -4.71 4.72
C GLY A 407 2.13 -4.64 6.15
N ILE A 408 2.00 -5.74 6.89
CA ILE A 408 2.53 -5.87 8.24
C ILE A 408 3.86 -6.61 8.19
N CYS A 409 4.95 -5.89 8.42
CA CYS A 409 6.28 -6.47 8.48
C CYS A 409 6.62 -6.84 9.92
N ILE A 410 7.07 -8.08 10.13
CA ILE A 410 7.55 -8.53 11.44
C ILE A 410 8.88 -7.84 11.74
N ARG A 411 9.03 -7.34 12.98
CA ARG A 411 10.24 -6.64 13.38
C ARG A 411 11.37 -7.62 13.67
N ALA A 412 12.48 -7.46 12.97
CA ALA A 412 13.77 -8.07 13.29
C ALA A 412 14.54 -7.16 14.27
N TYR A 413 15.41 -7.77 15.08
CA TYR A 413 16.16 -7.12 16.14
C TYR A 413 17.66 -7.35 16.03
#